data_AF-A0AAD9K1Z8-F1
#
_entry.id   AF-A0AAD9K1Z8-F1
#
_cell.length_a   1.000
_cell.length_b   1.000
_cell.length_c   1.000
_cell.angle_alpha   90.00
_cell.angle_beta   90.00
_cell.angle_gamma   90.00
#
_symmetry.space_group_name_H-M   'P 1'
#
loop_
_entity.id
_entity.type
_entity.pdbx_description
1 polymer ?
#
loop_
_entity_poly.entity_id
_entity_poly.type
_entity_poly.pdbx_seq_one_letter_code
_entity_poly.pdbx_strand_id
1 'polypeptide(L)'
;MVLCFRVKFYPSDPMKLKEEITRYFLFLQLRRDLHHGRLLCSPSDANELAGYIIQSEVGDYDPQDHPSGYITQFKMLPKQTQKQEEKIAEFHKKFRSQVPSEAEGNFLKKAATLETYGVDPHPVKDQKGNQMYLGVTHLGIVTFQGNKRTHLFKWPQLTKIAFEGKMFIVHVIINE
;
A
#
# COMPACT_ATOMS: atom_id res chain seq x y z
N MET A 1 -19.33 -9.46 17.81
CA MET A 1 -18.96 -9.22 16.40
C MET A 1 -18.28 -7.87 16.33
N VAL A 2 -17.02 -7.79 15.87
CA VAL A 2 -16.31 -6.51 15.73
C VAL A 2 -16.37 -6.13 14.26
N LEU A 3 -16.92 -4.95 13.95
CA LEU A 3 -16.93 -4.38 12.60
C LEU A 3 -15.73 -3.44 12.44
N CYS A 4 -15.08 -3.49 11.27
CA CYS A 4 -13.95 -2.62 10.94
C CYS A 4 -14.31 -1.74 9.75
N PHE A 5 -14.09 -0.43 9.88
CA PHE A 5 -14.13 0.49 8.75
C PHE A 5 -12.88 0.29 7.86
N ARG A 6 -13.09 0.03 6.56
CA ARG A 6 -12.04 -0.34 5.60
C ARG A 6 -12.36 0.18 4.20
N VAL A 7 -11.30 0.42 3.41
CA VAL A 7 -11.45 0.66 1.96
C VAL A 7 -11.66 -0.69 1.27
N LYS A 8 -12.70 -0.77 0.43
CA LYS A 8 -13.00 -1.95 -0.39
C LYS A 8 -12.51 -1.81 -1.83
N PHE A 9 -12.61 -0.60 -2.40
CA PHE A 9 -12.23 -0.31 -3.76
C PHE A 9 -11.24 0.86 -3.78
N TYR A 10 -10.01 0.57 -4.17
CA TYR A 10 -8.93 1.55 -4.23
C TYR A 10 -9.00 2.28 -5.58
N PRO A 11 -9.07 3.63 -5.61
CA PRO A 11 -9.14 4.38 -6.86
C PRO A 11 -7.83 4.23 -7.65
N SER A 12 -7.92 4.21 -8.98
CA SER A 12 -6.73 4.19 -9.84
C SER A 12 -5.85 5.43 -9.67
N ASP A 13 -6.50 6.56 -9.39
CA ASP A 13 -5.86 7.83 -9.05
C ASP A 13 -6.50 8.39 -7.76
N PRO A 14 -5.81 8.31 -6.61
CA PRO A 14 -6.28 8.85 -5.34
C PRO A 14 -6.62 10.35 -5.38
N MET A 15 -5.96 11.12 -6.26
CA MET A 15 -6.15 12.57 -6.33
C MET A 15 -7.47 12.97 -7.01
N LYS A 16 -8.16 12.02 -7.66
CA LYS A 16 -9.52 12.23 -8.19
C LYS A 16 -10.62 12.18 -7.12
N LEU A 17 -10.29 11.73 -5.91
CA LEU A 17 -11.21 11.83 -4.77
C LEU A 17 -11.42 13.31 -4.46
N LYS A 18 -12.67 13.79 -4.53
CA LYS A 18 -13.01 15.20 -4.39
C LYS A 18 -12.68 15.73 -3.00
N GLU A 19 -13.17 15.04 -1.98
CA GLU A 19 -13.08 15.48 -0.60
C GLU A 19 -11.77 15.06 0.05
N GLU A 20 -11.17 15.99 0.79
CA GLU A 20 -9.95 15.75 1.57
C GLU A 20 -10.14 14.65 2.60
N ILE A 21 -11.27 14.64 3.30
CA ILE A 21 -11.59 13.59 4.29
C ILE A 21 -11.61 12.19 3.66
N THR A 22 -12.02 12.06 2.40
CA THR A 22 -12.02 10.76 1.70
C THR A 22 -10.58 10.33 1.36
N ARG A 23 -9.72 11.27 0.95
CA ARG A 23 -8.28 11.03 0.76
C ARG A 23 -7.60 10.64 2.08
N TYR A 24 -7.94 11.31 3.17
CA TYR A 24 -7.44 11.01 4.50
C TYR A 24 -7.77 9.57 4.93
N PHE A 25 -9.02 9.12 4.75
CA PHE A 25 -9.38 7.72 5.06
C PHE A 25 -8.64 6.69 4.19
N LEU A 26 -8.37 7.01 2.92
CA LEU A 26 -7.55 6.17 2.05
C LEU A 26 -6.09 6.14 2.55
N PHE A 27 -5.55 7.29 2.97
CA PHE A 27 -4.22 7.40 3.57
C PHE A 27 -4.12 6.52 4.83
N LEU A 28 -5.09 6.60 5.74
CA LEU A 28 -5.12 5.77 6.95
C LEU A 28 -5.17 4.26 6.64
N GLN A 29 -5.94 3.87 5.62
CA GLN A 29 -5.97 2.47 5.18
C GLN A 29 -4.60 2.03 4.63
N LEU A 30 -3.97 2.82 3.78
CA LEU A 30 -2.67 2.47 3.20
C LEU A 30 -1.53 2.53 4.21
N ARG A 31 -1.59 3.43 5.20
CA ARG A 31 -0.70 3.44 6.37
C ARG A 31 -0.81 2.12 7.14
N ARG A 32 -2.04 1.65 7.36
CA ARG A 32 -2.28 0.32 7.95
C ARG A 32 -1.71 -0.79 7.07
N ASP A 33 -1.91 -0.73 5.76
CA ASP A 33 -1.42 -1.74 4.82
C ASP A 33 0.12 -1.79 4.79
N LEU A 34 0.79 -0.63 4.87
CA LEU A 34 2.25 -0.53 5.03
C LEU A 34 2.72 -1.17 6.34
N HIS A 35 2.09 -0.82 7.46
CA HIS A 35 2.46 -1.37 8.77
C HIS A 35 2.29 -2.89 8.88
N HIS A 36 1.25 -3.45 8.26
CA HIS A 36 1.00 -4.90 8.27
C HIS A 36 1.73 -5.64 7.13
N GLY A 37 2.52 -4.95 6.29
CA GLY A 37 3.30 -5.57 5.22
C GLY A 37 2.46 -6.01 4.02
N ARG A 38 1.26 -5.46 3.85
CA ARG A 38 0.40 -5.68 2.68
C ARG A 38 0.81 -4.79 1.49
N LEU A 39 1.30 -3.58 1.78
CA LEU A 39 1.83 -2.66 0.78
C LEU A 39 3.34 -2.93 0.61
N LEU A 40 3.67 -3.88 -0.26
CA LEU A 40 5.05 -4.25 -0.59
C LEU A 40 5.73 -3.16 -1.41
N CYS A 41 6.93 -2.77 -0.99
CA CYS A 41 7.75 -1.76 -1.64
C CYS A 41 9.24 -1.95 -1.30
N SER A 42 10.12 -1.18 -1.96
CA SER A 42 11.54 -1.21 -1.61
C SER A 42 11.77 -0.58 -0.23
N PRO A 43 12.89 -0.89 0.46
CA PRO A 43 13.22 -0.23 1.72
C PRO A 43 13.27 1.30 1.63
N SER A 44 13.70 1.83 0.49
CA SER A 44 13.72 3.29 0.27
C SER A 44 12.32 3.87 0.18
N ASP A 45 11.43 3.22 -0.56
CA ASP A 45 10.03 3.66 -0.67
C ASP A 45 9.31 3.56 0.67
N ALA A 46 9.57 2.49 1.45
CA ALA A 46 9.01 2.34 2.79
C ALA A 46 9.42 3.48 3.72
N ASN A 47 10.70 3.88 3.68
CA ASN A 47 11.22 5.00 4.47
C ASN A 47 10.65 6.35 3.99
N GLU A 48 10.48 6.53 2.68
CA GLU A 48 9.86 7.73 2.10
C GLU A 48 8.39 7.86 2.55
N LEU A 49 7.62 6.78 2.43
CA LEU A 49 6.23 6.70 2.87
C LEU A 49 6.09 6.95 4.38
N ALA A 50 6.95 6.36 5.19
CA ALA A 50 7.00 6.62 6.62
C ALA A 50 7.39 8.09 6.93
N GLY A 51 8.24 8.71 6.13
CA GLY A 51 8.55 10.13 6.26
C GLY A 51 7.32 11.03 6.05
N TYR A 52 6.46 10.73 5.06
CA TYR A 52 5.20 11.46 4.88
C TYR A 52 4.23 11.25 6.04
N ILE A 53 4.18 10.03 6.61
CA ILE A 53 3.37 9.76 7.81
C ILE A 53 3.82 10.65 8.96
N ILE A 54 5.12 10.73 9.22
CA ILE A 54 5.67 11.59 10.28
C ILE A 54 5.33 13.05 10.02
N GLN A 55 5.62 13.58 8.83
CA GLN A 55 5.28 14.96 8.48
C GLN A 55 3.79 15.26 8.70
N SER A 56 2.89 14.33 8.36
CA SER A 56 1.45 14.50 8.58
C SER A 56 1.04 14.51 10.06
N GLU A 57 1.76 13.78 10.92
CA GLU A 57 1.43 13.62 12.34
C GLU A 57 2.05 14.67 13.25
N VAL A 58 3.29 15.09 12.98
CA VAL A 58 4.04 16.01 13.86
C VAL A 58 4.39 17.36 13.23
N GLY A 59 4.04 17.57 11.95
CA GLY A 59 4.37 18.81 11.24
C GLY A 59 5.84 18.85 10.83
N ASP A 60 6.42 20.05 10.76
CA ASP A 60 7.81 20.24 10.35
C ASP A 60 8.82 19.76 11.40
N TYR A 61 9.94 19.23 10.93
CA TYR A 61 11.06 18.91 11.81
C TYR A 61 11.61 20.17 12.51
N ASP A 62 11.51 20.16 13.84
CA ASP A 62 12.20 21.04 14.79
C ASP A 62 13.17 20.23 15.69
N PRO A 63 14.47 20.58 15.81
CA PRO A 63 15.42 19.89 16.68
C PRO A 63 15.04 19.83 18.17
N GLN A 64 14.26 20.80 18.68
CA GLN A 64 13.81 20.84 20.07
C GLN A 64 12.69 19.81 20.31
N ASP A 65 11.75 19.72 19.38
CA ASP A 65 10.60 18.80 19.48
C ASP A 65 10.91 17.39 18.98
N HIS A 66 11.95 17.24 18.14
CA HIS A 66 12.31 15.98 17.47
C HIS A 66 13.74 15.53 17.80
N PRO A 67 14.02 15.15 19.07
CA PRO A 67 15.32 14.66 19.49
C PRO A 67 15.66 13.31 18.83
N SER A 68 16.93 12.90 18.88
CA SER A 68 17.34 11.60 18.34
C SER A 68 16.48 10.45 18.87
N GLY A 69 15.99 9.59 17.97
CA GLY A 69 15.12 8.46 18.31
C GLY A 69 13.62 8.77 18.41
N TYR A 70 13.17 10.00 18.17
CA TYR A 70 11.73 10.33 18.20
C TYR A 70 10.87 9.47 17.26
N ILE A 71 11.45 8.91 16.19
CA ILE A 71 10.74 8.02 15.26
C ILE A 71 10.32 6.69 15.92
N THR A 72 11.04 6.22 16.94
CA THR A 72 10.79 4.91 17.58
C THR A 72 9.39 4.83 18.23
N GLN A 73 8.79 5.98 18.57
CA GLN A 73 7.42 6.01 19.12
C GLN A 73 6.34 5.74 18.06
N PHE A 74 6.67 5.83 16.77
CA PHE A 74 5.76 5.62 15.65
C PHE A 74 5.99 4.24 15.03
N LYS A 75 5.02 3.34 15.19
CA LYS A 75 5.08 2.00 14.58
C LYS A 75 4.50 2.04 13.16
N MET A 76 5.36 2.33 12.17
CA MET A 76 4.91 2.50 10.78
C MET A 76 5.22 1.30 9.88
N LEU A 77 6.26 0.53 10.20
CA LEU A 77 6.73 -0.60 9.38
C LEU A 77 6.64 -1.93 10.16
N PRO A 78 6.50 -3.10 9.48
CA PRO A 78 6.36 -4.39 10.14
C PRO A 78 7.57 -4.80 11.00
N LYS A 79 8.77 -4.44 10.54
CA LYS A 79 10.06 -4.66 11.21
C LYS A 79 10.89 -3.39 11.13
N GLN A 80 10.47 -2.36 11.85
CA GLN A 80 11.17 -1.08 11.90
C GLN A 80 12.51 -1.23 12.61
N THR A 81 13.60 -0.95 11.89
CA THR A 81 14.97 -1.01 12.43
C THR A 81 15.52 0.39 12.69
N GLN A 82 16.47 0.54 13.61
CA GLN A 82 17.11 1.84 13.89
C GLN A 82 17.66 2.53 12.63
N LYS A 83 18.28 1.75 11.72
CA LYS A 83 18.75 2.27 10.43
C LYS A 83 17.62 2.84 9.56
N GLN A 84 16.43 2.25 9.61
CA GLN A 84 15.27 2.81 8.91
C GLN A 84 14.76 4.05 9.62
N GLU A 85 14.76 4.10 10.95
CA GLU A 85 14.34 5.28 11.72
C GLU A 85 15.20 6.51 11.39
N GLU A 86 16.52 6.33 11.29
CA GLU A 86 17.44 7.37 10.82
C GLU A 86 17.07 7.86 9.41
N LYS A 87 16.78 6.94 8.49
CA LYS A 87 16.38 7.27 7.11
C LYS A 87 15.02 7.94 7.03
N ILE A 88 14.08 7.56 7.88
CA ILE A 88 12.76 8.19 7.98
C ILE A 88 12.93 9.63 8.49
N ALA A 89 13.77 9.85 9.50
CA ALA A 89 14.07 11.18 9.99
C ALA A 89 14.78 12.05 8.92
N GLU A 90 15.64 11.47 8.08
CA GLU A 90 16.21 12.16 6.91
C GLU A 90 15.14 12.59 5.89
N PHE A 91 14.13 11.75 5.64
CA PHE A 91 13.00 12.10 4.79
C PHE A 91 12.13 13.19 5.42
N HIS A 92 11.78 13.06 6.70
CA HIS A 92 11.00 14.06 7.42
C HIS A 92 11.64 15.47 7.31
N LYS A 93 12.95 15.59 7.50
CA LYS A 93 13.70 16.85 7.33
C LYS A 93 13.58 17.46 5.92
N LYS A 94 13.40 16.63 4.88
CA LYS A 94 13.24 17.08 3.48
C LYS A 94 11.82 17.52 3.16
N PHE A 95 10.82 17.11 3.94
CA PHE A 95 9.41 17.39 3.70
C PHE A 95 8.90 18.66 4.39
N ARG A 96 9.83 19.48 4.88
CA ARG A 96 9.55 20.78 5.51
C ARG A 96 8.60 21.63 4.67
N SER A 97 7.73 22.35 5.36
CA SER A 97 6.67 23.22 4.85
C SER A 97 5.49 22.49 4.19
N GLN A 98 5.47 21.16 4.18
CA GLN A 98 4.28 20.42 3.77
C GLN A 98 3.25 20.43 4.90
N VAL A 99 2.07 20.97 4.63
CA VAL A 99 0.94 20.81 5.53
C VAL A 99 0.46 19.34 5.53
N PRO A 100 -0.27 18.88 6.56
CA PRO A 100 -0.67 17.47 6.66
C PRO A 100 -1.34 16.93 5.39
N SER A 101 -2.28 17.68 4.81
CA SER A 101 -3.00 17.27 3.61
C SER A 101 -2.11 17.14 2.36
N GLU A 102 -1.01 17.89 2.27
CA GLU A 102 -0.01 17.74 1.20
C GLU A 102 0.85 16.50 1.40
N ALA A 103 1.33 16.26 2.64
CA ALA A 103 2.10 15.07 2.98
C ALA A 103 1.29 13.79 2.74
N GLU A 104 0.03 13.77 3.17
CA GLU A 104 -0.92 12.69 2.89
C GLU A 104 -1.15 12.51 1.39
N GLY A 105 -1.35 13.59 0.63
CA GLY A 105 -1.49 13.55 -0.82
C GLY A 105 -0.27 12.97 -1.52
N ASN A 106 0.94 13.34 -1.10
CA ASN A 106 2.19 12.82 -1.63
C ASN A 106 2.40 11.34 -1.28
N PHE A 107 2.06 10.94 -0.06
CA PHE A 107 1.99 9.54 0.34
C PHE A 107 1.07 8.75 -0.59
N LEU A 108 -0.16 9.24 -0.84
CA LEU A 108 -1.14 8.56 -1.68
C LEU A 108 -0.65 8.38 -3.11
N LYS A 109 -0.07 9.44 -3.71
CA LYS A 109 0.52 9.39 -5.05
C LYS A 109 1.62 8.33 -5.12
N LYS A 110 2.54 8.32 -4.16
CA LYS A 110 3.63 7.35 -4.09
C LYS A 110 3.08 5.92 -3.93
N ALA A 111 2.17 5.71 -2.99
CA ALA A 111 1.57 4.41 -2.72
C ALA A 111 0.84 3.85 -3.95
N ALA A 112 0.15 4.69 -4.72
CA ALA A 112 -0.56 4.28 -5.94
C ALA A 112 0.35 3.74 -7.06
N THR A 113 1.66 4.04 -7.03
CA THR A 113 2.62 3.50 -7.99
C THR A 113 3.10 2.09 -7.66
N LEU A 114 2.83 1.59 -6.44
CA LEU A 114 3.32 0.30 -5.98
C LEU A 114 2.49 -0.86 -6.55
N GLU A 115 3.14 -1.99 -6.87
CA GLU A 115 2.47 -3.14 -7.48
C GLU A 115 1.38 -3.77 -6.61
N THR A 116 1.46 -3.58 -5.29
CA THR A 116 0.51 -4.13 -4.30
C THR A 116 -0.53 -3.11 -3.83
N TYR A 117 -0.57 -1.93 -4.45
CA TYR A 117 -1.58 -0.91 -4.16
C TYR A 117 -3.01 -1.48 -4.32
N GLY A 118 -3.75 -1.48 -3.21
CA GLY A 118 -5.12 -2.00 -3.16
C GLY A 118 -5.24 -3.52 -3.33
N VAL A 119 -4.15 -4.28 -3.18
CA VAL A 119 -4.20 -5.74 -3.22
C VAL A 119 -4.67 -6.28 -1.87
N ASP A 120 -5.78 -7.02 -1.89
CA ASP A 120 -6.18 -7.93 -0.82
C ASP A 120 -5.77 -9.35 -1.21
N PRO A 121 -4.67 -9.89 -0.65
CA PRO A 121 -4.13 -11.17 -1.11
C PRO A 121 -4.93 -12.35 -0.55
N HIS A 122 -5.47 -13.16 -1.44
CA HIS A 122 -6.10 -14.44 -1.14
C HIS A 122 -5.09 -15.57 -1.37
N PRO A 123 -4.74 -16.38 -0.35
CA PRO A 123 -3.86 -17.52 -0.53
C PRO A 123 -4.54 -18.62 -1.34
N VAL A 124 -3.89 -19.04 -2.42
CA VAL A 124 -4.38 -20.10 -3.32
C VAL A 124 -3.23 -21.04 -3.71
N LYS A 125 -3.55 -22.13 -4.41
CA LYS A 125 -2.57 -23.04 -5.00
C LYS A 125 -2.72 -23.07 -6.51
N ASP A 126 -1.61 -23.12 -7.23
CA ASP A 126 -1.62 -23.41 -8.66
C ASP A 126 -1.97 -24.88 -8.94
N GLN A 127 -2.09 -25.25 -10.22
CA GLN A 127 -2.36 -26.63 -10.64
C GLN A 127 -1.24 -27.63 -10.25
N LYS A 128 -0.03 -27.14 -9.96
CA LYS A 128 1.12 -27.95 -9.51
C LYS A 128 1.19 -28.04 -7.98
N GLY A 129 0.26 -27.41 -7.25
CA GLY A 129 0.22 -27.38 -5.79
C GLY A 129 1.10 -26.31 -5.13
N ASN A 130 1.76 -25.44 -5.91
CA ASN A 130 2.58 -24.36 -5.37
C ASN A 130 1.70 -23.29 -4.74
N GLN A 131 2.11 -22.79 -3.57
CA GLN A 131 1.42 -21.67 -2.94
C GLN A 131 1.64 -20.37 -3.70
N MET A 132 0.56 -19.63 -3.89
CA MET A 132 0.56 -18.32 -4.52
C MET A 132 -0.52 -17.44 -3.89
N TYR A 133 -0.50 -16.14 -4.18
CA TYR A 133 -1.53 -15.21 -3.76
C TYR A 133 -2.25 -14.65 -4.98
N LEU A 134 -3.57 -14.51 -4.86
CA LEU A 134 -4.42 -13.86 -5.84
C LEU A 134 -4.96 -12.55 -5.26
N GLY A 135 -4.85 -11.46 -6.00
CA GLY A 135 -5.39 -10.16 -5.64
C GLY A 135 -6.35 -9.66 -6.71
N VAL A 136 -7.34 -8.87 -6.31
CA VAL A 136 -8.26 -8.18 -7.21
C VAL A 136 -8.09 -6.67 -7.03
N THR A 137 -7.84 -5.95 -8.11
CA THR A 137 -7.55 -4.51 -8.08
C THR A 137 -8.36 -3.76 -9.15
N HIS A 138 -8.25 -2.44 -9.20
CA HIS A 138 -8.85 -1.64 -10.27
C HIS A 138 -8.30 -1.99 -11.66
N LEU A 139 -7.11 -2.61 -11.77
CA LEU A 139 -6.51 -3.02 -13.03
C LEU A 139 -7.03 -4.37 -13.54
N GLY A 140 -7.33 -5.29 -12.62
CA GLY A 140 -7.62 -6.68 -12.95
C GLY A 140 -7.31 -7.65 -11.81
N ILE A 141 -7.21 -8.94 -12.17
CA ILE A 141 -6.77 -10.01 -11.28
C ILE A 141 -5.25 -10.14 -11.38
N VAL A 142 -4.58 -10.07 -10.25
CA VAL A 142 -3.13 -10.13 -10.14
C VAL A 142 -2.73 -11.36 -9.33
N THR A 143 -1.61 -11.97 -9.68
CA THR A 143 -1.05 -13.11 -8.93
C THR A 143 0.37 -12.84 -8.47
N PHE A 144 0.71 -13.38 -7.30
CA PHE A 144 2.03 -13.28 -6.68
C PHE A 144 2.54 -14.65 -6.23
N GLN A 145 3.84 -14.86 -6.38
CA GLN A 145 4.55 -15.96 -5.73
C GLN A 145 5.62 -15.37 -4.80
N GLY A 146 5.45 -15.58 -3.49
CA GLY A 146 6.16 -14.78 -2.50
C GLY A 146 5.83 -13.29 -2.67
N ASN A 147 6.85 -12.45 -2.79
CA ASN A 147 6.72 -10.99 -2.95
C ASN A 147 6.78 -10.53 -4.42
N LYS A 148 6.86 -11.45 -5.38
CA LYS A 148 7.02 -11.13 -6.80
C LYS A 148 5.69 -11.32 -7.53
N ARG A 149 5.24 -10.28 -8.24
CA ARG A 149 4.09 -10.38 -9.15
C ARG A 149 4.44 -11.32 -10.30
N THR A 150 3.60 -12.31 -10.55
CA THR A 150 3.78 -13.27 -11.65
C THR A 150 2.91 -12.91 -12.85
N HIS A 151 1.63 -12.58 -12.64
CA HIS A 151 0.72 -12.18 -13.72
C HIS A 151 -0.20 -11.02 -13.33
N LEU A 152 -0.68 -10.31 -14.35
CA LEU A 152 -1.78 -9.36 -14.28
C LEU A 152 -2.73 -9.63 -15.46
N PHE A 153 -3.92 -10.16 -15.16
CA PHE A 153 -5.01 -10.33 -16.11
C PHE A 153 -5.91 -9.10 -16.03
N LYS A 154 -5.79 -8.20 -17.01
CA LYS A 154 -6.51 -6.92 -17.02
C LYS A 154 -7.99 -7.15 -17.32
N TRP A 155 -8.87 -6.35 -16.74
CA TRP A 155 -10.32 -6.50 -16.93
C TRP A 155 -10.79 -6.73 -18.39
N PRO A 156 -10.28 -6.00 -19.40
CA PRO A 156 -10.69 -6.23 -20.79
C PRO A 156 -10.30 -7.60 -21.38
N GLN A 157 -9.33 -8.28 -20.76
CA GLN A 157 -8.90 -9.62 -21.18
C GLN A 157 -9.78 -10.72 -20.58
N LEU A 158 -10.57 -10.44 -19.53
CA LEU A 158 -11.37 -11.44 -18.84
C LEU A 158 -12.73 -11.61 -19.52
N THR A 159 -13.08 -12.84 -19.88
CA THR A 159 -14.39 -13.17 -20.47
C THR A 159 -15.36 -13.76 -19.45
N LYS A 160 -14.84 -14.55 -18.50
CA LYS A 160 -15.64 -15.22 -17.49
C LYS A 160 -14.81 -15.49 -16.24
N ILE A 161 -15.43 -15.31 -15.08
CA ILE A 161 -14.92 -15.75 -13.79
C ILE A 161 -15.90 -16.80 -13.26
N ALA A 162 -15.41 -17.96 -12.85
CA ALA A 162 -16.21 -19.05 -12.32
C ALA A 162 -15.53 -19.71 -11.12
N PHE A 163 -16.29 -20.47 -10.35
CA PHE A 163 -15.75 -21.33 -9.31
C PHE A 163 -16.46 -22.68 -9.32
N GLU A 164 -15.72 -23.74 -9.01
CA GLU A 164 -16.23 -25.10 -8.86
C GLU A 164 -15.59 -25.74 -7.63
N GLY A 165 -16.39 -25.97 -6.59
CA GLY A 165 -15.90 -26.40 -5.29
C GLY A 165 -14.87 -25.41 -4.72
N LYS A 166 -13.59 -25.82 -4.68
CA LYS A 166 -12.45 -25.01 -4.22
C LYS A 166 -11.60 -24.43 -5.36
N MET A 167 -11.98 -24.66 -6.61
CA MET A 167 -11.26 -24.16 -7.78
C MET A 167 -11.81 -22.79 -8.19
N PHE A 168 -10.91 -21.83 -8.37
CA PHE A 168 -11.21 -20.52 -8.94
C PHE A 168 -10.70 -20.48 -10.39
N ILE A 169 -11.57 -20.14 -11.33
CA ILE A 169 -11.31 -20.25 -12.77
C ILE A 169 -11.49 -18.87 -13.41
N VAL A 170 -10.45 -18.40 -14.10
CA VAL A 170 -10.46 -17.16 -14.87
C VAL A 170 -10.26 -17.49 -16.34
N HIS A 171 -11.26 -17.21 -17.16
CA HIS A 171 -11.15 -17.33 -18.61
C HIS A 171 -10.65 -16.00 -19.18
N VAL A 172 -9.56 -16.08 -19.95
CA VAL A 172 -8.90 -14.91 -20.54
C VAL A 172 -8.82 -15.04 -22.06
N ILE A 173 -8.94 -13.91 -22.76
CA ILE A 173 -8.61 -13.78 -24.17
C ILE A 173 -7.11 -13.49 -24.25
N ILE A 174 -6.38 -14.39 -24.90
CA ILE A 174 -4.97 -14.18 -25.25
C ILE A 174 -4.97 -13.72 -26.70
N ASN A 175 -4.77 -12.43 -26.93
CA ASN A 175 -4.43 -11.94 -28.26
C ASN A 175 -2.92 -12.18 -28.42
N GLU A 176 -2.55 -13.08 -29.34
CA GLU A 176 -1.18 -13.24 -29.83
C GLU A 176 -0.69 -11.98 -30.57
#